data_AF-A0A7C6B851-F1
#
_entry.id   AF-A0A7C6B851-F1
#
_cell.length_a   1.000
_cell.length_b   1.000
_cell.length_c   1.000
_cell.angle_alpha   90.00
_cell.angle_beta   90.00
_cell.angle_gamma   90.00
#
_symmetry.space_group_name_H-M   'P 1'
#
loop_
_entity.id
_entity.type
_entity.pdbx_description
1 polymer ?
#
loop_
_entity_poly.entity_id
_entity_poly.type
_entity_poly.pdbx_seq_one_letter_code
_entity_poly.pdbx_strand_id
1 'polypeptide(L)' 'MDKENFEPEIGLLFPCCSRKQVLGEYAIEEIQAIYKVAKAPLIGFFAYGEIGAYPNGGNAFHNETFVTALLKERK' A
#
# COMPACT_ATOMS: atom_id res chain seq x y z
N MET A 1 -10.30 5.21 17.08
CA MET A 1 -10.67 5.50 15.68
C MET A 1 -12.07 4.98 15.53
N ASP A 2 -13.04 5.88 15.57
CA ASP A 2 -14.44 5.53 15.37
C ASP A 2 -14.53 4.78 14.05
N LYS A 3 -14.95 3.51 14.11
CA LYS A 3 -15.25 2.71 12.93
C LYS A 3 -16.55 3.21 12.34
N GLU A 4 -16.57 4.46 11.88
CA GLU A 4 -17.41 4.76 10.73
C GLU A 4 -16.94 3.83 9.61
N ASN A 5 -17.89 3.28 8.85
CA ASN A 5 -17.58 2.51 7.65
C ASN A 5 -16.81 3.42 6.68
N PHE A 6 -15.48 3.40 6.78
CA PHE A 6 -14.61 4.10 5.85
C PHE A 6 -14.69 3.36 4.51
N GLU A 7 -15.42 3.97 3.58
CA GLU A 7 -15.55 3.52 2.19
C GLU A 7 -14.59 4.34 1.33
N PRO A 8 -13.45 3.77 0.89
CA PRO A 8 -12.51 4.48 0.05
C PRO A 8 -13.05 4.64 -1.37
N GLU A 9 -12.70 5.75 -2.01
CA GLU A 9 -13.01 6.03 -3.41
C GLU A 9 -11.82 5.74 -4.33
N ILE A 10 -10.60 5.71 -3.77
CA ILE A 10 -9.38 5.32 -4.48
C ILE A 10 -8.34 4.73 -3.51
N GLY A 11 -7.55 3.78 -4.00
CA GLY A 11 -6.36 3.28 -3.33
C GLY A 11 -5.09 3.62 -4.10
N LEU A 12 -4.10 4.20 -3.42
CA LEU A 12 -2.74 4.40 -3.93
C LEU A 12 -1.82 3.27 -3.45
N LEU A 13 -1.12 2.61 -4.38
CA LEU A 13 -0.26 1.46 -4.09
C LEU A 13 1.21 1.78 -4.31
N PHE A 14 2.02 1.41 -3.33
CA PHE A 14 3.48 1.52 -3.36
C PHE A 14 4.11 0.19 -2.90
N PRO A 15 4.03 -0.88 -3.70
CA PRO A 15 4.80 -2.10 -3.44
C PRO A 15 6.29 -1.89 -3.73
N CYS A 16 7.16 -2.42 -2.90
CA CYS A 16 8.60 -2.40 -3.15
C CYS A 16 8.96 -3.27 -4.38
N CYS A 17 9.81 -2.76 -5.28
CA CYS A 17 10.22 -3.47 -6.50
C CYS A 17 10.96 -4.79 -6.20
N SER A 18 11.68 -4.87 -5.08
CA SER A 18 12.31 -6.10 -4.61
C SER A 18 11.30 -7.21 -4.37
N ARG A 19 10.08 -6.89 -3.91
CA ARG A 19 9.00 -7.89 -3.76
C ARG A 19 8.62 -8.48 -5.11
N LYS A 20 8.49 -7.66 -6.16
CA LYS A 20 8.22 -8.14 -7.52
C LYS A 20 9.35 -9.05 -8.02
N GLN A 21 10.61 -8.70 -7.73
CA GLN A 21 11.76 -9.50 -8.15
C GLN A 21 11.79 -10.87 -7.46
N VAL A 22 11.45 -10.92 -6.17
CA VAL A 22 11.43 -12.16 -5.37
C VAL A 22 10.20 -13.01 -5.65
N LEU A 23 9.01 -12.39 -5.74
CA LEU A 23 7.73 -13.08 -5.86
C LEU A 23 7.34 -13.40 -7.31
N GLY A 24 7.93 -12.72 -8.30
CA GLY A 24 7.59 -12.92 -9.71
C GLY A 24 6.11 -12.68 -9.97
N GLU A 25 5.43 -13.69 -10.54
CA GLU A 25 4.00 -13.63 -10.86
C GLU A 25 3.12 -13.47 -9.61
N TYR A 26 3.53 -13.99 -8.45
CA TYR A 26 2.77 -13.86 -7.20
C TYR A 26 2.62 -12.42 -6.72
N ALA A 27 3.43 -11.47 -7.22
CA ALA A 27 3.25 -10.06 -6.91
C ALA A 27 1.87 -9.52 -7.36
N ILE A 28 1.23 -10.14 -8.37
CA ILE A 28 -0.13 -9.76 -8.76
C ILE A 28 -1.16 -10.14 -7.70
N GLU A 29 -0.94 -11.25 -6.97
CA GLU A 29 -1.86 -11.73 -5.95
C GLU A 29 -1.94 -10.76 -4.77
N GLU A 30 -0.83 -10.10 -4.45
CA GLU A 30 -0.79 -9.04 -3.44
C GLU A 30 -1.72 -7.87 -3.82
N ILE A 31 -1.63 -7.42 -5.08
CA ILE A 31 -2.48 -6.33 -5.60
C ILE A 31 -3.96 -6.76 -5.62
N GLN A 32 -4.24 -8.00 -6.03
CA GLN A 32 -5.60 -8.56 -6.04
C GLN A 32 -6.19 -8.69 -4.64
N ALA A 33 -5.37 -9.03 -3.64
CA ALA A 33 -5.80 -9.09 -2.25
C ALA A 33 -6.26 -7.71 -1.75
N ILE A 34 -5.50 -6.66 -2.05
CA ILE A 34 -5.89 -5.28 -1.71
C ILE A 34 -7.16 -4.88 -2.46
N TYR A 35 -7.28 -5.19 -3.75
CA TYR A 35 -8.49 -4.84 -4.54
C TYR A 35 -9.76 -5.44 -3.93
N LYS A 36 -9.71 -6.71 -3.51
CA LYS A 36 -10.84 -7.42 -2.88
C LYS A 36 -11.29 -6.77 -1.57
N VAL A 37 -10.37 -6.19 -0.81
CA VAL A 37 -10.66 -5.55 0.48
C VAL A 37 -11.06 -4.09 0.30
N ALA A 38 -10.32 -3.32 -0.50
CA ALA A 38 -10.54 -1.90 -0.71
C ALA A 38 -11.84 -1.62 -1.47
N LYS A 39 -12.23 -2.48 -2.44
CA LYS A 39 -13.41 -2.31 -3.28
C LYS A 39 -13.49 -0.94 -3.98
N ALA A 40 -12.32 -0.37 -4.28
CA ALA A 40 -12.14 0.90 -4.96
C ALA A 40 -11.11 0.75 -6.08
N PRO A 41 -11.13 1.62 -7.11
CA PRO A 41 -10.06 1.71 -8.10
C PRO A 41 -8.70 1.84 -7.42
N LEU A 42 -7.74 1.09 -7.94
CA LEU A 42 -6.37 1.04 -7.44
C LEU A 42 -5.42 1.61 -8.49
N ILE A 43 -4.52 2.50 -8.08
CA ILE A 43 -3.47 3.06 -8.94
C ILE A 43 -2.17 3.12 -8.15
N GLY A 44 -1.04 2.97 -8.84
CA GLY A 44 0.25 3.00 -8.16
C GLY A 44 1.40 2.60 -9.07
N PHE A 45 2.57 2.40 -8.45
CA PHE A 45 3.79 1.96 -9.11
C PHE A 45 4.69 1.21 -8.12
N PHE A 46 5.62 0.41 -8.63
CA PHE A 46 6.62 -0.23 -7.79
C PHE A 46 7.68 0.79 -7.34
N ALA A 47 7.85 0.97 -6.04
CA ALA A 47 8.81 1.89 -5.44
C ALA A 47 10.09 1.15 -4.99
N TYR A 48 11.17 1.89 -4.72
CA TYR A 48 12.37 1.32 -4.10
C TYR A 48 12.29 1.47 -2.58
N GLY A 49 11.26 0.89 -1.95
CA GLY A 49 10.98 1.05 -0.51
C GLY A 49 10.43 2.44 -0.14
N GLU A 50 10.19 2.65 1.15
CA GLU A 50 9.66 3.92 1.68
C GLU A 50 10.46 4.45 2.86
N ILE A 51 10.41 5.77 3.06
CA ILE A 51 10.90 6.43 4.27
C ILE A 51 9.73 6.59 5.24
N GLY A 52 9.84 6.02 6.43
CA GLY A 52 8.77 6.02 7.43
C GLY A 52 9.27 5.99 8.86
N ALA A 53 8.36 6.16 9.81
CA ALA A 53 8.68 6.20 11.24
C ALA A 53 9.39 4.92 11.70
N TYR A 54 10.38 5.08 12.58
CA TYR A 54 11.11 3.96 13.18
C TYR A 54 10.70 3.78 14.66
N PRO A 55 10.66 2.54 15.21
CA PRO A 55 10.17 2.30 16.57
C PRO A 55 10.84 3.12 17.67
N ASN A 56 12.09 3.53 17.46
CA ASN A 56 12.88 4.32 18.42
C ASN A 56 12.91 5.83 18.12
N GLY A 57 12.01 6.31 17.26
CA GLY A 57 11.95 7.70 16.81
C GLY A 57 12.74 7.96 15.52
N GLY A 58 12.44 9.09 14.89
CA GLY A 58 13.00 9.46 13.59
C GLY A 58 12.37 8.69 12.42
N ASN A 59 12.93 8.92 11.23
CA ASN A 59 12.54 8.23 10.00
C ASN A 59 13.68 7.32 9.54
N ALA A 60 13.33 6.13 9.06
CA ALA A 60 14.25 5.17 8.48
C ALA A 60 13.75 4.70 7.12
N PHE A 61 14.65 4.07 6.37
CA PHE A 61 14.33 3.37 5.14
C PHE A 61 13.77 1.98 5.43
N HIS A 62 12.63 1.66 4.84
CA HIS A 62 11.96 0.36 4.96
C HIS A 62 11.85 -0.27 3.56
N ASN A 63 12.43 -1.46 3.42
CA ASN A 63 12.44 -2.24 2.19
C ASN A 63 11.52 -3.45 2.27
N GLU A 64 11.32 -4.11 1.12
CA GLU A 64 10.40 -5.24 0.93
C GLU A 64 8.98 -4.99 1.51
N THR A 65 8.55 -3.75 1.51
CA THR A 65 7.26 -3.27 2.00
C THR A 65 6.17 -3.32 0.93
N PHE A 66 4.91 -3.32 1.37
CA PHE A 66 3.75 -3.07 0.53
C PHE A 66 2.87 -2.05 1.23
N VAL A 67 2.91 -0.80 0.77
CA VAL A 67 2.14 0.29 1.37
C VAL A 67 0.92 0.61 0.50
N THR A 68 -0.24 0.75 1.13
CA THR A 68 -1.46 1.23 0.49
C THR A 68 -2.01 2.43 1.25
N ALA A 69 -2.29 3.51 0.54
CA ALA A 69 -3.04 4.65 1.08
C ALA A 69 -4.45 4.64 0.50
N LEU A 70 -5.45 4.43 1.37
CA LEU A 70 -6.86 4.48 0.99
C LEU A 70 -7.40 5.88 1.22
N LEU A 71 -8.02 6.48 0.20
CA LEU A 71 -8.46 7.86 0.22
C LEU A 71 -9.96 7.96 -0.10
N LYS A 72 -10.58 8.96 0.50
CA LYS A 72 -11.97 9.38 0.26
C LYS A 72 -12.00 10.89 0.22
N GLU A 73 -12.73 11.48 -0.73
CA GLU A 73 -12.91 12.92 -0.80
C GLU A 73 -13.67 13.41 0.43
N ARG A 74 -13.16 14.47 1.06
CA ARG A 74 -13.89 15.16 2.12
C ARG A 74 -14.89 16.11 1.47
N LYS A 75 -16.18 15.81 1.63
CA LYS A 75 -17.27 16.72 1.27
C LYS A 75 -17.31 17.95 2.17
#